data_AF-A0A930YAK2-F1
#
_entry.id   AF-A0A930YAK2-F1
#
_cell.length_a   1.000
_cell.length_b   1.000
_cell.length_c   1.000
_cell.angle_alpha   90.00
_cell.angle_beta   90.00
_cell.angle_gamma   90.00
#
_symmetry.space_group_name_H-M   'P 1'
#
loop_
_entity.id
_entity.type
_entity.pdbx_description
1 polymer ?
#
loop_
_entity_poly.entity_id
_entity_poly.type
_entity_poly.pdbx_seq_one_letter_code
_entity_poly.pdbx_strand_id
1 'polypeptide(L)'
;MLDAGRGSLPFALVHGEPLVACAAWALGEAGFEQVDLTVRWSSLAECEATVVLHDPLCPLTPPGFLTEAVALSRERDAAVVGVRPVTDTVVTTDPRSATTLDVLDRDDLLEVVSPLVLPPRAMSTLPGPPRTVADLIGLVAGLAAEHQVHPLLAPPQARRLADADGIASLEALSPR
;
A
#
# COMPACT_ATOMS: atom_id res chain seq x y z
N MET A 1 7.72 3.74 -5.80
CA MET A 1 6.45 4.46 -5.61
C MET A 1 5.44 4.02 -6.66
N LEU A 2 4.15 3.89 -6.32
CA LEU A 2 3.09 3.35 -7.22
C LEU A 2 2.14 4.43 -7.75
N ASP A 3 2.53 5.19 -8.77
CA ASP A 3 1.78 6.38 -9.24
C ASP A 3 1.09 6.21 -10.61
N ALA A 4 1.43 5.20 -11.42
CA ALA A 4 0.85 5.06 -12.75
C ALA A 4 -0.66 4.72 -12.73
N GLY A 5 -1.41 5.32 -13.66
CA GLY A 5 -2.86 5.13 -13.79
C GLY A 5 -3.71 5.84 -12.72
N ARG A 6 -3.20 6.91 -12.12
CA ARG A 6 -3.83 7.62 -10.99
C ARG A 6 -4.37 9.02 -11.34
N GLY A 7 -4.30 9.40 -12.62
CA GLY A 7 -4.69 10.75 -13.07
C GLY A 7 -3.86 11.82 -12.37
N SER A 8 -4.51 12.90 -11.95
CA SER A 8 -3.87 14.01 -11.22
C SER A 8 -3.86 13.83 -9.70
N LEU A 9 -4.51 12.81 -9.14
CA LEU A 9 -4.71 12.68 -7.70
C LEU A 9 -3.39 12.63 -6.89
N PRO A 10 -2.32 11.92 -7.32
CA PRO A 10 -1.04 11.96 -6.60
C PRO A 10 -0.42 13.36 -6.48
N PHE A 11 -0.83 14.29 -7.33
CA PHE A 11 -0.39 15.69 -7.32
C PHE A 11 -1.37 16.63 -6.59
N ALA A 12 -2.48 16.12 -6.09
CA ALA A 12 -3.34 16.87 -5.17
C ALA A 12 -2.59 17.18 -3.88
N LEU A 13 -3.02 18.22 -3.17
CA LEU A 13 -2.31 18.72 -2.01
C LEU A 13 -2.97 18.25 -0.72
N VAL A 14 -2.16 17.73 0.20
CA VAL A 14 -2.51 17.51 1.60
C VAL A 14 -1.60 18.41 2.43
N HIS A 15 -2.17 19.24 3.28
CA HIS A 15 -1.44 20.29 4.02
C HIS A 15 -0.63 21.26 3.14
N GLY A 16 -1.02 21.39 1.87
CA GLY A 16 -0.31 22.23 0.89
C GLY A 16 0.78 21.51 0.11
N GLU A 17 1.03 20.23 0.38
CA GLU A 17 2.10 19.44 -0.23
C GLU A 17 1.54 18.31 -1.11
N PRO A 18 2.15 18.01 -2.27
CA PRO A 18 1.69 16.92 -3.13
C PRO A 18 1.65 15.58 -2.39
N LEU A 19 0.59 14.79 -2.59
CA LEU A 19 0.44 13.47 -1.94
C LEU A 19 1.68 12.58 -2.19
N VAL A 20 2.15 12.61 -3.42
CA VAL A 20 3.34 11.91 -3.89
C VAL A 20 4.62 12.33 -3.16
N ALA A 21 4.75 13.62 -2.82
CA ALA A 21 5.88 14.14 -2.05
C ALA A 21 5.80 13.69 -0.60
N CYS A 22 4.62 13.77 0.02
CA CYS A 22 4.41 13.32 1.40
C CYS A 22 4.76 11.84 1.58
N ALA A 23 4.28 10.98 0.67
CA ALA A 23 4.61 9.55 0.68
C ALA A 23 6.13 9.29 0.50
N ALA A 24 6.80 10.04 -0.38
CA ALA A 24 8.24 9.94 -0.57
C ALA A 24 9.02 10.43 0.66
N TRP A 25 8.56 11.49 1.33
CA TRP A 25 9.17 11.97 2.56
C TRP A 25 9.02 10.96 3.70
N ALA A 26 7.85 10.33 3.85
CA ALA A 26 7.67 9.28 4.86
C ALA A 26 8.68 8.14 4.70
N LEU A 27 8.98 7.72 3.47
CA LEU A 27 10.04 6.74 3.18
C LEU A 27 11.44 7.26 3.56
N GLY A 28 11.74 8.52 3.23
CA GLY A 28 13.01 9.16 3.58
C GLY A 28 13.22 9.33 5.08
N GLU A 29 12.19 9.76 5.80
CA GLU A 29 12.16 9.90 7.26
C GLU A 29 12.26 8.54 7.97
N ALA A 30 11.70 7.49 7.38
CA ALA A 30 11.89 6.10 7.84
C ALA A 30 13.32 5.58 7.59
N GLY A 31 14.17 6.34 6.91
CA GLY A 31 15.56 6.00 6.62
C GLY A 31 15.72 5.02 5.46
N PHE A 32 14.72 4.90 4.58
CA PHE A 32 14.78 3.99 3.44
C PHE A 32 15.48 4.61 2.24
N GLU A 33 16.34 3.82 1.60
CA GLU A 33 16.92 4.19 0.31
C GLU A 33 15.83 4.13 -0.77
N GLN A 34 15.61 5.27 -1.44
CA GLN A 34 14.64 5.37 -2.51
C GLN A 34 15.32 5.09 -3.85
N VAL A 35 14.81 4.09 -4.56
CA VAL A 35 15.28 3.74 -5.90
C VAL A 35 14.41 4.41 -6.95
N ASP A 36 15.06 4.95 -7.98
CA ASP A 36 14.38 5.51 -9.15
C ASP A 36 13.83 4.38 -10.05
N LEU A 37 12.87 4.73 -10.92
CA LEU A 37 12.24 3.84 -11.90
C LEU A 37 13.22 3.26 -12.93
N THR A 38 14.42 3.82 -13.06
CA THR A 38 15.49 3.27 -13.91
C THR A 38 16.16 2.03 -13.32
N VAL A 39 16.02 1.79 -12.01
CA VAL A 39 16.54 0.58 -11.36
C VAL A 39 15.69 -0.63 -11.80
N ARG A 40 16.36 -1.63 -12.37
CA ARG A 40 15.68 -2.85 -12.83
C ARG A 40 15.22 -3.67 -11.64
N TRP A 41 14.01 -4.21 -11.73
CA TRP A 41 13.45 -5.12 -10.74
C TRP A 41 14.33 -6.34 -10.48
N SER A 42 14.93 -6.91 -11.54
CA SER A 42 15.88 -8.03 -11.42
C SER A 42 17.09 -7.67 -10.56
N SER A 43 17.59 -6.43 -10.66
CA SER A 43 18.73 -5.97 -9.86
C SER A 43 18.35 -5.86 -8.38
N LEU A 44 17.12 -5.46 -8.05
CA LEU A 44 16.65 -5.44 -6.66
C LEU A 44 16.58 -6.86 -6.07
N ALA A 45 16.14 -7.85 -6.86
CA ALA A 45 16.10 -9.25 -6.44
C ALA A 45 17.52 -9.81 -6.23
N GLU A 46 18.47 -9.47 -7.12
CA GLU A 46 19.88 -9.88 -7.02
C GLU A 46 20.60 -9.28 -5.81
N CYS A 47 20.22 -8.08 -5.36
CA CYS A 47 20.80 -7.43 -4.19
C CYS A 47 20.38 -8.07 -2.84
N GLU A 48 19.47 -9.05 -2.85
CA GLU A 48 18.90 -9.66 -1.64
C GLU A 48 18.40 -8.62 -0.62
N ALA A 49 17.87 -7.51 -1.10
CA ALA A 49 17.37 -6.43 -0.27
C ALA A 49 15.88 -6.62 0.07
N THR A 50 15.47 -6.16 1.25
CA THR A 50 14.04 -5.98 1.57
C THR A 50 13.51 -4.81 0.75
N VAL A 51 12.47 -5.03 -0.05
CA VAL A 51 11.86 -3.99 -0.89
C VAL A 51 10.58 -3.48 -0.24
N VAL A 52 10.42 -2.15 -0.20
CA VAL A 52 9.21 -1.49 0.30
C VAL A 52 8.48 -0.82 -0.86
N LEU A 53 7.24 -1.25 -1.10
CA LEU A 53 6.34 -0.66 -2.07
C LEU A 53 5.31 0.21 -1.34
N HIS A 54 5.35 1.51 -1.60
CA HIS A 54 4.48 2.49 -0.96
C HIS A 54 3.65 3.25 -1.99
N ASP A 55 2.36 3.41 -1.68
CA ASP A 55 1.37 4.07 -2.53
C ASP A 55 1.29 5.56 -2.16
N PRO A 56 1.49 6.49 -3.12
CA PRO A 56 1.24 7.93 -2.94
C PRO A 56 -0.14 8.27 -2.38
N LEU A 57 -1.14 7.42 -2.60
CA LEU A 57 -2.49 7.63 -2.08
C LEU A 57 -2.63 7.24 -0.60
N CYS A 58 -1.56 6.82 0.07
CA CYS A 58 -1.47 6.72 1.53
C CYS A 58 -0.50 7.79 2.08
N PRO A 59 -0.70 9.09 1.78
CA PRO A 59 0.34 10.12 1.84
C PRO A 59 0.84 10.45 3.25
N LEU A 60 0.02 10.20 4.28
CA LEU A 60 0.34 10.52 5.67
C LEU A 60 0.65 9.27 6.49
N THR A 61 1.09 8.20 5.83
CA THR A 61 1.54 6.98 6.51
C THR A 61 2.71 7.30 7.44
N PRO A 62 2.60 7.06 8.76
CA PRO A 62 3.67 7.44 9.69
C PRO A 62 4.97 6.67 9.40
N PRO A 63 6.15 7.31 9.43
CA PRO A 63 7.44 6.64 9.24
C PRO A 63 7.65 5.46 10.19
N GLY A 64 7.21 5.60 11.45
CA GLY A 64 7.27 4.53 12.45
C GLY A 64 6.54 3.25 12.00
N PHE A 65 5.38 3.39 11.37
CA PHE A 65 4.62 2.26 10.83
C PHE A 65 5.35 1.57 9.67
N LEU A 66 6.01 2.35 8.82
CA LEU A 66 6.85 1.81 7.74
C LEU A 66 8.01 0.98 8.30
N THR A 67 8.69 1.49 9.33
CA THR A 67 9.79 0.77 9.99
C THR A 67 9.32 -0.50 10.70
N GLU A 68 8.14 -0.47 11.33
CA GLU A 68 7.51 -1.63 11.96
C GLU A 68 7.21 -2.73 10.94
N ALA A 69 6.64 -2.37 9.79
CA ALA A 69 6.35 -3.32 8.71
C ALA A 69 7.63 -4.02 8.21
N VAL A 70 8.74 -3.28 8.07
CA VAL A 70 10.03 -3.84 7.68
C VAL A 70 10.62 -4.74 8.77
N ALA A 71 10.56 -4.31 10.04
CA ALA A 71 11.04 -5.11 11.16
C ALA A 71 10.28 -6.43 11.25
N LEU A 72 8.94 -6.39 11.14
CA LEU A 72 8.10 -7.59 11.15
C LEU A 72 8.39 -8.51 9.96
N SER A 73 8.57 -7.96 8.76
CA SER A 73 8.90 -8.75 7.57
C SER A 73 10.21 -9.52 7.75
N ARG A 74 11.22 -8.87 8.33
CA ARG A 74 12.53 -9.48 8.63
C ARG A 74 12.45 -10.52 9.74
N GLU A 75 11.71 -10.23 10.81
CA GLU A 75 11.50 -11.18 11.92
C GLU A 75 10.85 -12.48 11.44
N ARG A 76 9.89 -12.37 10.51
CA ARG A 76 9.06 -13.49 10.06
C ARG A 76 9.54 -14.14 8.77
N ASP A 77 10.53 -13.55 8.08
CA ASP A 77 10.91 -13.89 6.71
C ASP A 77 9.69 -14.02 5.78
N ALA A 78 8.80 -13.04 5.87
CA ALA A 78 7.51 -13.06 5.19
C ALA A 78 7.12 -11.69 4.66
N ALA A 79 6.27 -11.67 3.63
CA ALA A 79 5.73 -10.42 3.12
C ALA A 79 4.82 -9.79 4.17
N VAL A 80 4.88 -8.47 4.32
CA VAL A 80 4.01 -7.71 5.23
C VAL A 80 3.24 -6.68 4.44
N VAL A 81 1.93 -6.60 4.66
CA VAL A 81 1.07 -5.64 3.97
C VAL A 81 0.28 -4.82 4.99
N GLY A 82 0.31 -3.49 4.83
CA GLY A 82 -0.56 -2.61 5.58
C GLY A 82 -2.03 -2.87 5.22
N VAL A 83 -2.87 -3.03 6.24
CA VAL A 83 -4.31 -3.25 6.06
C VAL A 83 -5.13 -2.38 7.00
N ARG A 84 -6.37 -2.11 6.63
CA ARG A 84 -7.36 -1.50 7.54
C ARG A 84 -8.62 -2.35 7.57
N PRO A 85 -9.32 -2.43 8.72
CA PRO A 85 -10.63 -3.08 8.77
C PRO A 85 -11.62 -2.36 7.85
N VAL A 86 -12.49 -3.12 7.19
CA VAL A 86 -13.58 -2.53 6.43
C VAL A 86 -14.67 -2.06 7.39
N THR A 87 -14.95 -0.75 7.37
CA THR A 87 -15.96 -0.15 8.25
C THR A 87 -17.34 -0.02 7.59
N ASP A 88 -17.40 -0.02 6.27
CA ASP A 88 -18.64 0.12 5.51
C ASP A 88 -19.31 -1.23 5.25
N THR A 89 -20.59 -1.21 4.94
CA THR A 89 -21.30 -2.41 4.49
C THR A 89 -20.81 -2.81 3.11
N VAL A 90 -20.28 -4.03 2.97
CA VAL A 90 -19.84 -4.55 1.68
C VAL A 90 -20.96 -5.37 1.07
N VAL A 91 -21.23 -5.12 -0.20
CA VAL A 91 -22.23 -5.87 -0.96
C VAL A 91 -21.60 -6.46 -2.21
N THR A 92 -22.04 -7.64 -2.59
CA THR A 92 -21.79 -8.18 -3.93
C THR A 92 -22.86 -7.71 -4.88
N THR A 93 -22.51 -7.43 -6.12
CA THR A 93 -23.45 -6.95 -7.15
C THR A 93 -23.34 -7.80 -8.40
N ASP A 94 -24.45 -8.00 -9.10
CA ASP A 94 -24.42 -8.56 -10.44
C ASP A 94 -23.79 -7.53 -11.40
N PRO A 95 -22.66 -7.86 -12.06
CA PRO A 95 -21.96 -6.91 -12.92
C PRO A 95 -22.76 -6.47 -14.16
N ARG A 96 -23.82 -7.20 -14.54
CA ARG A 96 -24.66 -6.85 -15.69
C ARG A 96 -25.83 -5.95 -15.32
N SER A 97 -26.39 -6.12 -14.12
CA SER A 97 -27.59 -5.41 -13.68
C SER A 97 -27.33 -4.37 -12.59
N ALA A 98 -26.12 -4.33 -12.04
CA ALA A 98 -25.74 -3.55 -10.86
C ALA A 98 -26.65 -3.79 -9.64
N THR A 99 -27.38 -4.90 -9.62
CA THR A 99 -28.29 -5.25 -8.54
C THR A 99 -27.48 -5.89 -7.41
N THR A 100 -27.72 -5.45 -6.17
CA THR A 100 -27.17 -6.09 -4.97
C THR A 100 -27.64 -7.53 -4.89
N LEU A 101 -26.68 -8.45 -4.79
CA LEU A 101 -26.91 -9.89 -4.66
C LEU A 101 -26.86 -10.32 -3.21
N ASP A 102 -25.83 -9.91 -2.48
CA ASP A 102 -25.59 -10.33 -1.10
C ASP A 102 -24.88 -9.24 -0.31
N VAL A 103 -25.00 -9.28 1.01
CA VAL A 103 -24.25 -8.45 1.95
C VAL A 103 -23.18 -9.33 2.58
N LEU A 104 -21.91 -8.96 2.41
CA LEU A 104 -20.81 -9.69 3.02
C LEU A 104 -20.66 -9.30 4.48
N ASP A 105 -20.29 -10.28 5.31
CA ASP A 105 -19.81 -10.00 6.66
C ASP A 105 -18.48 -9.25 6.56
N ARG A 106 -18.44 -8.05 7.13
CA ARG A 106 -17.29 -7.14 7.03
C ARG A 106 -16.24 -7.39 8.11
N ASP A 107 -16.57 -8.16 9.15
CA ASP A 107 -15.72 -8.29 10.33
C ASP A 107 -14.39 -8.99 10.01
N ASP A 108 -14.37 -9.86 9.00
CA ASP A 108 -13.17 -10.52 8.48
C ASP A 108 -12.60 -9.85 7.22
N LEU A 109 -13.18 -8.74 6.75
CA LEU A 109 -12.72 -8.05 5.55
C LEU A 109 -11.67 -6.98 5.87
N LEU A 110 -10.59 -7.02 5.10
CA LEU A 110 -9.48 -6.09 5.19
C LEU A 110 -9.32 -5.31 3.88
N GLU A 111 -9.27 -3.99 4.00
CA GLU A 111 -8.82 -3.11 2.93
C GLU A 111 -7.29 -3.13 2.89
N VAL A 112 -6.73 -3.49 1.74
CA VAL A 112 -5.28 -3.38 1.51
C VAL A 112 -4.91 -1.91 1.33
N VAL A 113 -4.02 -1.44 2.20
CA VAL A 113 -3.36 -0.14 2.09
C VAL A 113 -1.87 -0.35 1.82
N SER A 114 -1.02 0.62 2.13
CA SER A 114 0.43 0.51 1.99
C SER A 114 1.12 0.68 3.34
N PRO A 115 2.36 0.19 3.51
CA PRO A 115 3.24 -0.41 2.51
C PRO A 115 2.95 -1.89 2.23
N LEU A 116 3.47 -2.40 1.12
CA LEU A 116 3.80 -3.82 0.96
C LEU A 116 5.32 -3.98 1.09
N VAL A 117 5.75 -4.77 2.05
CA VAL A 117 7.15 -5.11 2.30
C VAL A 117 7.42 -6.52 1.79
N LEU A 118 8.47 -6.65 0.98
CA LEU A 118 8.87 -7.89 0.34
C LEU A 118 10.27 -8.29 0.85
N PRO A 119 10.39 -9.40 1.61
CA PRO A 119 11.70 -9.97 1.91
C PRO A 119 12.32 -10.57 0.63
N PRO A 120 13.64 -10.81 0.60
CA PRO A 120 14.34 -11.32 -0.59
C PRO A 120 13.71 -12.58 -1.19
N ARG A 121 13.21 -13.48 -0.32
CA ARG A 121 12.56 -14.72 -0.73
C ARG A 121 11.25 -14.50 -1.49
N ALA A 122 10.44 -13.51 -1.10
CA ALA A 122 9.21 -13.16 -1.82
C ALA A 122 9.53 -12.31 -3.06
N MET A 123 10.57 -11.50 -2.98
CA MET A 123 11.00 -10.65 -4.10
C MET A 123 11.48 -11.47 -5.31
N SER A 124 12.17 -12.59 -5.08
CA SER A 124 12.73 -13.43 -6.14
C SER A 124 11.70 -14.24 -6.95
N THR A 125 10.48 -14.39 -6.44
CA THR A 125 9.39 -15.10 -7.15
C THR A 125 8.55 -14.17 -8.03
N LEU A 126 8.68 -12.85 -7.84
CA LEU A 126 7.89 -11.88 -8.57
C LEU A 126 8.48 -11.59 -9.95
N PRO A 127 7.67 -11.67 -11.03
CA PRO A 127 8.15 -11.47 -12.40
C PRO A 127 8.52 -10.00 -12.70
N GLY A 128 8.10 -9.06 -11.85
CA GLY A 128 8.29 -7.63 -12.05
C GLY A 128 7.64 -6.77 -10.96
N PRO A 129 7.86 -5.45 -10.99
CA PRO A 129 7.19 -4.53 -10.08
C PRO A 129 5.70 -4.44 -10.43
N PRO A 130 4.81 -4.17 -9.45
CA PRO A 130 3.46 -3.73 -9.77
C PRO A 130 3.52 -2.39 -10.50
N ARG A 131 2.67 -2.20 -11.52
CA ARG A 131 2.62 -0.95 -12.28
C ARG A 131 1.63 0.03 -11.65
N THR A 132 0.58 -0.47 -11.01
CA THR A 132 -0.45 0.32 -10.34
C THR A 132 -0.77 -0.22 -8.94
N VAL A 133 -1.52 0.52 -8.13
CA VAL A 133 -2.06 0.00 -6.84
C VAL A 133 -3.21 -0.99 -7.03
N ALA A 134 -3.91 -0.96 -8.17
CA ALA A 134 -4.83 -2.06 -8.48
C ALA A 134 -4.02 -3.36 -8.63
N ASP A 135 -2.83 -3.23 -9.21
CA ASP A 135 -1.86 -4.33 -9.26
C ASP A 135 -1.28 -4.63 -7.88
N LEU A 136 -1.31 -3.72 -6.90
CA LEU A 136 -0.88 -4.02 -5.51
C LEU A 136 -1.83 -5.04 -4.87
N ILE A 137 -3.15 -4.87 -5.01
CA ILE A 137 -4.13 -5.84 -4.49
C ILE A 137 -3.93 -7.19 -5.20
N GLY A 138 -3.80 -7.17 -6.53
CA GLY A 138 -3.52 -8.37 -7.31
C GLY A 138 -2.18 -9.04 -6.93
N LEU A 139 -1.16 -8.24 -6.64
CA LEU A 139 0.16 -8.70 -6.20
C LEU A 139 0.08 -9.34 -4.82
N VAL A 140 -0.62 -8.73 -3.87
CA VAL A 140 -0.85 -9.30 -2.53
C VAL A 140 -1.60 -10.62 -2.63
N ALA A 141 -2.65 -10.68 -3.47
CA ALA A 141 -3.40 -11.91 -3.71
C ALA A 141 -2.54 -13.01 -4.35
N GLY A 142 -1.70 -12.67 -5.32
CA GLY A 142 -0.74 -13.59 -5.94
C GLY A 142 0.32 -14.08 -4.96
N LEU A 143 0.89 -13.18 -4.15
CA LEU A 143 1.84 -13.52 -3.10
C LEU A 143 1.23 -14.46 -2.06
N ALA A 144 -0.01 -14.21 -1.63
CA ALA A 144 -0.69 -15.04 -0.64
C ALA A 144 -0.96 -16.48 -1.13
N ALA A 145 -0.95 -16.72 -2.45
CA ALA A 145 -1.09 -18.06 -3.00
C ALA A 145 0.20 -18.91 -2.86
N GLU A 146 1.37 -18.26 -2.79
CA GLU A 146 2.68 -18.93 -2.83
C GLU A 146 3.56 -18.67 -1.59
N HIS A 147 3.23 -17.64 -0.82
CA HIS A 147 4.00 -17.15 0.31
C HIS A 147 3.11 -16.79 1.50
N GLN A 148 3.72 -16.76 2.68
CA GLN A 148 3.07 -16.17 3.85
C GLN A 148 3.04 -14.65 3.72
N VAL A 149 1.83 -14.09 3.81
CA VAL A 149 1.58 -12.65 3.84
C VAL A 149 1.00 -12.30 5.20
N HIS A 150 1.69 -11.46 5.95
CA HIS A 150 1.22 -10.96 7.23
C HIS A 150 0.50 -9.62 7.06
N PRO A 151 -0.80 -9.55 7.39
CA PRO A 151 -1.48 -8.27 7.51
C PRO A 151 -0.95 -7.53 8.74
N LEU A 152 -0.64 -6.24 8.58
CA LEU A 152 -0.31 -5.33 9.67
C LEU A 152 -1.35 -4.20 9.71
N LEU A 153 -2.03 -4.07 10.85
CA LEU A 153 -3.08 -3.05 11.01
C LEU A 153 -2.49 -1.65 10.95
N ALA A 154 -2.90 -0.91 9.93
CA ALA A 154 -2.41 0.41 9.66
C ALA A 154 -3.14 1.47 10.52
N PRO A 155 -2.42 2.49 11.01
CA PRO A 155 -3.04 3.58 11.75
C PRO A 155 -3.99 4.38 10.84
N PRO A 156 -4.95 5.15 11.40
CA PRO A 156 -5.90 5.92 10.60
C PRO A 156 -5.27 6.84 9.55
N GLN A 157 -4.10 7.40 9.83
CA GLN A 157 -3.35 8.28 8.92
C GLN A 157 -2.80 7.56 7.68
N ALA A 158 -2.63 6.23 7.75
CA ALA A 158 -2.22 5.41 6.62
C ALA A 158 -3.40 5.00 5.72
N ARG A 159 -4.57 5.63 5.90
CA ARG A 159 -5.71 5.45 5.00
C ARG A 159 -5.31 5.75 3.56
N ARG A 160 -5.79 4.90 2.66
CA ARG A 160 -5.72 5.12 1.22
C ARG A 160 -6.82 6.07 0.75
N LEU A 161 -6.47 7.07 -0.03
CA LEU A 161 -7.39 7.97 -0.70
C LEU A 161 -7.92 7.32 -1.97
N ALA A 162 -9.24 7.33 -2.15
CA ALA A 162 -9.88 6.90 -3.40
C ALA A 162 -10.02 8.06 -4.40
N ASP A 163 -10.19 9.27 -3.87
CA ASP A 163 -10.48 10.51 -4.60
C ASP A 163 -9.99 11.73 -3.80
N ALA A 164 -10.20 12.92 -4.38
CA ALA A 164 -9.82 14.19 -3.76
C ALA A 164 -10.69 14.55 -2.54
N ASP A 165 -11.92 14.06 -2.47
CA ASP A 165 -12.85 14.38 -1.37
C ASP A 165 -12.35 13.80 -0.03
N GLY A 166 -11.61 12.68 -0.09
CA GLY A 166 -10.98 12.08 1.08
C GLY A 166 -9.87 12.92 1.73
N ILE A 167 -9.31 13.92 1.04
CA ILE A 167 -8.13 14.68 1.51
C ILE A 167 -8.44 15.45 2.79
N ALA A 168 -9.54 16.21 2.82
CA ALA A 168 -9.91 17.00 4.00
C ALA A 168 -10.13 16.14 5.25
N SER A 169 -10.66 14.93 5.06
CA SER A 169 -10.81 13.96 6.17
C SER A 169 -9.46 13.46 6.68
N LEU A 170 -8.49 13.28 5.79
CA LEU A 170 -7.16 12.83 6.15
C LEU A 170 -6.34 13.94 6.84
N GLU A 171 -6.47 15.18 6.38
CA GLU A 171 -5.88 16.35 7.04
C GLU A 171 -6.36 16.48 8.49
N ALA A 172 -7.63 16.20 8.77
CA ALA A 172 -8.17 16.26 10.13
C ALA A 172 -7.56 15.22 11.09
N LEU A 173 -6.93 14.16 10.58
CA LEU A 173 -6.32 13.08 11.37
C LEU A 173 -4.83 13.30 11.68
N SER A 174 -4.26 14.39 11.17
CA SER A 174 -2.84 14.68 11.26
C SER A 174 -2.61 16.14 11.60
N PRO A 175 -1.66 16.46 12.49
CA PRO A 175 -1.22 17.84 12.64
C PRO A 175 -0.59 18.32 11.32
N ARG A 176 -0.67 19.64 11.09
CA ARG A 176 0.15 20.32 10.09
C ARG A 176 1.62 20.30 10.47
#